data_AF-A0A4R2R6P0-F1
#
_entry.id   AF-A0A4R2R6P0-F1
#
_cell.length_a   1.000
_cell.length_b   1.000
_cell.length_c   1.000
_cell.angle_alpha   90.00
_cell.angle_beta   90.00
_cell.angle_gamma   90.00
#
_symmetry.space_group_name_H-M   'P 1'
#
loop_
_entity.id
_entity.type
_entity.pdbx_description
1 polymer ?
#
loop_
_entity_poly.entity_id
_entity_poly.type
_entity_poly.pdbx_seq_one_letter_code
_entity_poly.pdbx_strand_id
1 'polypeptide(L)'
;MSDPRTFDSFVIFAEMRTGSNFLEENLNSVPGLHCYGEVFNPHFVGHKDQRAMLGVTQEQRDADPARLLAAMRRDGAALPGFRYFHDHDPRVLDRVLDDRRCAKIVLTRNPAESYVSRKIAGETGQWRLTDMKHSRSARVRFDAAEFGAFLDSIQGFQLRLLRGLQIRGQTAFYIGYEDIAELDVLNGLLAFLGVEARLDAVSAKLKKQNPEPLSEKVTNFDEMEQALAGLDLFELSRTPNFEPRRGPAVTSYVAAPDSALLFLPIRGGPVGQVEAWLGALDGKAMDEVRRDFTQKSLRQWKRRHPGHRCFTVVSHPLVRAHRAFCTHILPTGGACFPQIRETLRQTYGLPLPVGDPGPGYDAGAHRAAFLAFLRFLKGHLGGQTALRVDASWASQSSILAGMAQVVMPDMVLRAERLGPELAFLAAGIGLPAPELAQADPDGPVPLADIYDQEIEAAARDAYQRDYLAFGYRAWCG
;
A
#
# COMPACT_ATOMS: atom_id res chain seq x y z
N MET A 1 -44.25 -1.45 -8.00
CA MET A 1 -43.10 -1.98 -8.76
C MET A 1 -41.95 -2.02 -7.78
N SER A 2 -41.59 -3.21 -7.27
CA SER A 2 -40.46 -3.36 -6.35
C SER A 2 -39.16 -3.08 -7.11
N ASP A 3 -38.34 -2.19 -6.59
CA ASP A 3 -36.99 -1.95 -7.08
C ASP A 3 -36.26 -3.30 -7.23
N PRO A 4 -35.70 -3.65 -8.40
CA PRO A 4 -35.00 -4.92 -8.56
C PRO A 4 -33.82 -4.98 -7.59
N ARG A 5 -33.94 -5.81 -6.55
CA ARG A 5 -32.87 -6.05 -5.58
C ARG A 5 -31.55 -6.34 -6.30
N THR A 6 -30.51 -5.61 -5.89
CA THR A 6 -29.16 -5.67 -6.45
C THR A 6 -28.55 -7.07 -6.32
N PHE A 7 -28.86 -7.77 -5.21
CA PHE A 7 -28.34 -9.09 -4.90
C PHE A 7 -29.46 -10.10 -4.59
N ASP A 8 -29.23 -11.36 -4.94
CA ASP A 8 -30.08 -12.54 -4.65
C ASP A 8 -29.50 -13.41 -3.53
N SER A 9 -28.21 -13.25 -3.22
CA SER A 9 -27.54 -13.96 -2.15
C SER A 9 -26.32 -13.18 -1.67
N PHE A 10 -25.70 -13.61 -0.58
CA PHE A 10 -24.39 -13.08 -0.15
C PHE A 10 -23.45 -14.18 0.33
N VAL A 11 -22.15 -13.90 0.31
CA VAL A 11 -21.12 -14.74 0.90
C VAL A 11 -20.21 -13.89 1.79
N ILE A 12 -19.91 -14.41 2.98
CA ILE A 12 -18.93 -13.84 3.89
C ILE A 12 -17.65 -14.67 3.77
N PHE A 13 -16.66 -14.12 3.05
CA PHE A 13 -15.30 -14.63 3.05
C PHE A 13 -14.64 -14.23 4.36
N ALA A 14 -14.25 -15.23 5.15
CA ALA A 14 -13.69 -15.03 6.47
C ALA A 14 -12.74 -16.16 6.82
N GLU A 15 -12.18 -16.09 8.01
CA GLU A 15 -11.34 -17.17 8.55
C GLU A 15 -11.84 -17.62 9.93
N MET A 16 -11.34 -18.77 10.38
CA MET A 16 -11.54 -19.18 11.77
C MET A 16 -11.13 -18.07 12.72
N ARG A 17 -11.99 -17.75 13.70
CA ARG A 17 -11.74 -16.74 14.75
C ARG A 17 -11.62 -15.29 14.26
N THR A 18 -12.13 -14.96 13.07
CA THR A 18 -12.24 -13.57 12.58
C THR A 18 -13.45 -12.80 13.11
N GLY A 19 -14.29 -13.41 13.96
CA GLY A 19 -15.57 -12.84 14.39
C GLY A 19 -16.75 -13.13 13.47
N SER A 20 -16.57 -14.00 12.47
CA SER A 20 -17.62 -14.33 11.48
C SER A 20 -18.92 -14.87 12.09
N ASN A 21 -18.86 -15.57 13.23
CA ASN A 21 -20.05 -15.98 14.00
C ASN A 21 -20.84 -14.78 14.57
N PHE A 22 -20.14 -13.73 15.02
CA PHE A 22 -20.79 -12.53 15.55
C PHE A 22 -21.49 -11.74 14.44
N LEU A 23 -20.81 -11.61 13.29
CA LEU A 23 -21.40 -10.99 12.11
C LEU A 23 -22.61 -11.79 11.61
N GLU A 24 -22.50 -13.13 11.54
CA GLU A 24 -23.63 -14.02 11.22
C GLU A 24 -24.83 -13.77 12.15
N GLU A 25 -24.60 -13.71 13.46
CA GLU A 25 -25.67 -13.51 14.44
C GLU A 25 -26.38 -12.16 14.25
N ASN A 26 -25.64 -11.07 14.02
CA ASN A 26 -26.21 -9.76 13.76
C ASN A 26 -26.95 -9.68 12.41
N LEU A 27 -26.45 -10.35 11.37
CA LEU A 27 -27.17 -10.41 10.09
C LEU A 27 -28.46 -11.24 10.22
N ASN A 28 -28.43 -12.31 10.99
CA ASN A 28 -29.61 -13.16 11.22
C ASN A 28 -30.67 -12.52 12.12
N SER A 29 -30.38 -11.42 12.80
CA SER A 29 -31.40 -10.64 13.52
C SER A 29 -32.17 -9.68 12.61
N VAL A 30 -31.68 -9.43 11.39
CA VAL A 30 -32.31 -8.52 10.43
C VAL A 30 -33.40 -9.25 9.64
N PRO A 31 -34.65 -8.74 9.63
CA PRO A 31 -35.72 -9.33 8.85
C PRO A 31 -35.37 -9.46 7.36
N GLY A 32 -35.54 -10.65 6.81
CA GLY A 32 -35.30 -10.96 5.39
C GLY A 32 -33.88 -11.45 5.07
N LEU A 33 -32.93 -11.33 6.00
CA LEU A 33 -31.61 -11.95 5.87
C LEU A 33 -31.59 -13.34 6.50
N HIS A 34 -30.84 -14.26 5.90
CA HIS A 34 -30.53 -15.54 6.53
C HIS A 34 -29.15 -16.05 6.12
N CYS A 35 -28.22 -16.12 7.06
CA CYS A 35 -26.91 -16.70 6.94
C CYS A 35 -26.89 -18.11 7.52
N TYR A 36 -26.68 -19.12 6.68
CA TYR A 36 -26.74 -20.55 7.03
C TYR A 36 -25.43 -21.10 7.65
N GLY A 37 -24.49 -20.23 8.02
CA GLY A 37 -23.19 -20.64 8.55
C GLY A 37 -22.25 -21.22 7.49
N GLU A 38 -21.43 -22.21 7.88
CA GLU A 38 -20.37 -22.78 7.06
C GLU A 38 -20.88 -23.99 6.25
N VAL A 39 -21.76 -23.74 5.29
CA VAL A 39 -22.46 -24.79 4.52
C VAL A 39 -21.55 -25.58 3.57
N PHE A 40 -20.34 -25.09 3.31
CA PHE A 40 -19.32 -25.74 2.48
C PHE A 40 -18.09 -26.23 3.26
N ASN A 41 -18.18 -26.31 4.59
CA ASN A 41 -17.16 -26.93 5.43
C ASN A 41 -16.98 -28.42 5.06
N PRO A 42 -15.76 -28.98 4.96
CA PRO A 42 -15.57 -30.38 4.57
C PRO A 42 -16.09 -31.41 5.59
N HIS A 43 -16.33 -31.02 6.85
CA HIS A 43 -16.66 -31.95 7.93
C HIS A 43 -18.13 -31.96 8.35
N PHE A 44 -18.87 -30.88 8.05
CA PHE A 44 -20.28 -30.69 8.43
C PHE A 44 -20.99 -29.75 7.44
N VAL A 45 -22.30 -29.54 7.59
CA VAL A 45 -23.11 -28.64 6.75
C VAL A 45 -23.73 -27.55 7.61
N GLY A 46 -23.16 -26.34 7.55
CA GLY A 46 -23.68 -25.12 8.20
C GLY A 46 -23.16 -24.97 9.63
N HIS A 47 -23.48 -25.93 10.50
CA HIS A 47 -23.04 -25.95 11.89
C HIS A 47 -22.42 -27.29 12.29
N LYS A 48 -21.62 -27.27 13.37
CA LYS A 48 -20.92 -28.46 13.88
C LYS A 48 -21.92 -29.61 14.11
N ASP A 49 -21.51 -30.82 13.73
CA ASP A 49 -22.27 -32.07 13.84
C ASP A 49 -23.55 -32.16 12.98
N GLN A 50 -23.84 -31.14 12.17
CA GLN A 50 -24.95 -31.16 11.23
C GLN A 50 -24.53 -31.85 9.92
N ARG A 51 -25.27 -32.90 9.52
CA ARG A 51 -24.99 -33.72 8.31
C ARG A 51 -25.90 -33.41 7.12
N ALA A 52 -26.93 -32.61 7.31
CA ALA A 52 -27.85 -32.22 6.25
C ALA A 52 -28.45 -30.84 6.53
N MET A 53 -28.76 -30.11 5.46
CA MET A 53 -29.39 -28.79 5.52
C MET A 53 -30.25 -28.59 4.28
N LEU A 54 -31.45 -28.02 4.44
CA LEU A 54 -32.38 -27.74 3.33
C LEU A 54 -32.68 -28.96 2.45
N GLY A 55 -32.78 -30.15 3.06
CA GLY A 55 -33.02 -31.41 2.35
C GLY A 55 -31.83 -31.94 1.54
N VAL A 56 -30.64 -31.34 1.67
CA VAL A 56 -29.39 -31.80 1.02
C VAL A 56 -28.47 -32.39 2.08
N THR A 57 -28.06 -33.66 1.89
CA THR A 57 -27.07 -34.30 2.78
C THR A 57 -25.64 -33.87 2.45
N GLN A 58 -24.72 -34.09 3.38
CA GLN A 58 -23.29 -33.85 3.16
C GLN A 58 -22.79 -34.57 1.91
N GLU A 59 -23.13 -35.85 1.72
CA GLU A 59 -22.71 -36.64 0.57
C GLU A 59 -23.25 -36.07 -0.75
N GLN A 60 -24.49 -35.59 -0.74
CA GLN A 60 -25.11 -34.95 -1.91
C GLN A 60 -24.45 -33.61 -2.25
N ARG A 61 -24.10 -32.81 -1.23
CA ARG A 61 -23.36 -31.56 -1.40
C ARG A 61 -21.93 -31.82 -1.88
N ASP A 62 -21.25 -32.83 -1.34
CA ASP A 62 -19.88 -33.17 -1.71
C ASP A 62 -19.83 -33.71 -3.15
N ALA A 63 -20.86 -34.42 -3.59
CA ALA A 63 -21.03 -34.82 -4.98
C ALA A 63 -21.29 -33.61 -5.92
N ASP A 64 -22.17 -32.69 -5.51
CA ASP A 64 -22.51 -31.49 -6.28
C ASP A 64 -22.90 -30.30 -5.39
N PRO A 65 -21.97 -29.36 -5.13
CA PRO A 65 -22.23 -28.24 -4.22
C PRO A 65 -23.24 -27.23 -4.79
N ALA A 66 -23.53 -27.26 -6.10
CA ALA A 66 -24.55 -26.39 -6.70
C ALA A 66 -25.96 -26.73 -6.19
N ARG A 67 -26.20 -27.98 -5.75
CA ARG A 67 -27.49 -28.39 -5.17
C ARG A 67 -27.82 -27.60 -3.92
N LEU A 68 -26.85 -27.40 -3.03
CA LEU A 68 -27.06 -26.65 -1.79
C LEU A 68 -27.22 -25.16 -2.06
N LEU A 69 -26.44 -24.57 -2.99
CA LEU A 69 -26.64 -23.19 -3.43
C LEU A 69 -28.06 -22.96 -3.98
N ALA A 70 -28.57 -23.90 -4.78
CA ALA A 70 -29.91 -23.83 -5.33
C ALA A 70 -30.99 -24.01 -4.24
N ALA A 71 -30.76 -24.90 -3.27
CA ALA A 71 -31.66 -25.10 -2.13
C ALA A 71 -31.77 -23.84 -1.27
N MET A 72 -30.65 -23.17 -0.98
CA MET A 72 -30.62 -21.90 -0.24
C MET A 72 -31.45 -20.81 -0.94
N ARG A 73 -31.37 -20.70 -2.26
CA ARG A 73 -32.17 -19.73 -3.03
C ARG A 73 -33.68 -20.02 -3.01
N ARG A 74 -34.08 -21.26 -2.71
CA ARG A 74 -35.48 -21.71 -2.69
C ARG A 74 -36.10 -21.73 -1.29
N ASP A 75 -35.31 -21.61 -0.24
CA ASP A 75 -35.75 -21.71 1.16
C ASP A 75 -36.66 -20.55 1.61
N GLY A 76 -36.84 -19.53 0.77
CA GLY A 76 -37.80 -18.45 1.02
C GLY A 76 -37.23 -17.25 1.78
N ALA A 77 -35.98 -17.30 2.21
CA ALA A 77 -35.25 -16.12 2.70
C ALA A 77 -35.17 -15.06 1.59
N ALA A 78 -35.34 -13.78 1.95
CA ALA A 78 -35.25 -12.71 0.96
C ALA A 78 -33.81 -12.59 0.44
N LEU A 79 -32.81 -12.70 1.31
CA LEU A 79 -31.41 -12.75 0.92
C LEU A 79 -30.67 -13.85 1.69
N PRO A 80 -30.55 -15.05 1.13
CA PRO A 80 -29.78 -16.15 1.71
C PRO A 80 -28.26 -15.89 1.58
N GLY A 81 -27.49 -16.30 2.59
CA GLY A 81 -26.04 -16.24 2.54
C GLY A 81 -25.34 -17.27 3.42
N PHE A 82 -24.02 -17.30 3.34
CA PHE A 82 -23.21 -18.28 4.07
C PHE A 82 -21.80 -17.75 4.31
N ARG A 83 -21.08 -18.42 5.21
CA ARG A 83 -19.65 -18.19 5.46
C ARG A 83 -18.80 -19.15 4.64
N TYR A 84 -17.74 -18.62 4.05
CA TYR A 84 -16.78 -19.35 3.23
C TYR A 84 -15.36 -19.09 3.71
N PHE A 85 -14.62 -20.14 4.07
CA PHE A 85 -13.21 -20.07 4.51
C PHE A 85 -12.27 -20.67 3.47
N HIS A 86 -10.96 -20.43 3.60
CA HIS A 86 -9.96 -20.90 2.62
C HIS A 86 -9.94 -22.43 2.42
N ASP A 87 -10.35 -23.20 3.43
CA ASP A 87 -10.35 -24.67 3.46
C ASP A 87 -11.72 -25.29 3.12
N HIS A 88 -12.70 -24.47 2.73
CA HIS A 88 -13.99 -24.94 2.23
C HIS A 88 -13.90 -25.45 0.79
N ASP A 89 -14.97 -26.08 0.30
CA ASP A 89 -15.01 -26.67 -1.04
C ASP A 89 -14.60 -25.65 -2.14
N PRO A 90 -13.41 -25.82 -2.77
CA PRO A 90 -12.86 -24.85 -3.70
C PRO A 90 -13.70 -24.69 -4.97
N ARG A 91 -14.57 -25.67 -5.28
CA ARG A 91 -15.46 -25.62 -6.45
C ARG A 91 -16.56 -24.56 -6.29
N VAL A 92 -16.76 -24.04 -5.08
CA VAL A 92 -17.79 -23.02 -4.79
C VAL A 92 -17.24 -21.61 -5.03
N LEU A 93 -15.95 -21.38 -4.78
CA LEU A 93 -15.35 -20.06 -4.86
C LEU A 93 -15.58 -19.40 -6.23
N ASP A 94 -15.23 -20.08 -7.32
CA ASP A 94 -15.42 -19.51 -8.66
C ASP A 94 -16.91 -19.28 -8.98
N ARG A 95 -17.81 -20.18 -8.52
CA ARG A 95 -19.25 -20.02 -8.73
C ARG A 95 -19.81 -18.75 -8.08
N VAL A 96 -19.40 -18.46 -6.83
CA VAL A 96 -19.84 -17.23 -6.15
C VAL A 96 -19.18 -15.98 -6.72
N LEU A 97 -17.92 -16.10 -7.17
CA LEU A 97 -17.23 -14.98 -7.81
C LEU A 97 -17.81 -14.68 -9.19
N ASP A 98 -18.20 -15.68 -9.97
CA ASP A 98 -18.85 -15.48 -11.28
C ASP A 98 -20.23 -14.85 -11.17
N ASP A 99 -20.96 -15.13 -10.09
CA ASP A 99 -22.31 -14.62 -9.88
C ASP A 99 -22.32 -13.16 -9.39
N ARG A 100 -22.58 -12.22 -10.31
CA ARG A 100 -22.67 -10.77 -9.99
C ARG A 100 -23.84 -10.41 -9.07
N ARG A 101 -24.85 -11.27 -8.94
CA ARG A 101 -25.99 -11.11 -8.02
C ARG A 101 -25.73 -11.73 -6.65
N CYS A 102 -24.58 -12.36 -6.43
CA CYS A 102 -24.12 -12.72 -5.10
C CYS A 102 -23.26 -11.58 -4.52
N ALA A 103 -23.67 -10.98 -3.40
CA ALA A 103 -22.86 -9.98 -2.72
C ALA A 103 -21.62 -10.61 -2.07
N LYS A 104 -20.48 -9.91 -2.10
CA LYS A 104 -19.23 -10.38 -1.48
C LYS A 104 -18.92 -9.53 -0.26
N ILE A 105 -18.73 -10.17 0.87
CA ILE A 105 -18.30 -9.55 2.13
C ILE A 105 -16.96 -10.19 2.50
N VAL A 106 -15.95 -9.39 2.80
CA VAL A 106 -14.63 -9.86 3.23
C VAL A 106 -14.40 -9.39 4.65
N LEU A 107 -14.37 -10.34 5.58
CA LEU A 107 -14.10 -10.10 6.99
C LEU A 107 -12.65 -10.43 7.32
N THR A 108 -11.91 -9.43 7.78
CA THR A 108 -10.49 -9.56 8.12
C THR A 108 -10.26 -9.38 9.62
N ARG A 109 -9.19 -9.98 10.14
CA ARG A 109 -8.70 -9.79 11.50
C ARG A 109 -7.19 -9.87 11.50
N ASN A 110 -6.54 -9.23 12.49
CA ASN A 110 -5.13 -9.43 12.75
C ASN A 110 -4.78 -10.95 12.80
N PRO A 111 -3.90 -11.44 11.90
CA PRO A 111 -3.52 -12.85 11.85
C PRO A 111 -2.87 -13.35 13.15
N ALA A 112 -2.08 -12.52 13.83
CA ALA A 112 -1.43 -12.88 15.09
C ALA A 112 -2.46 -13.17 16.19
N GLU A 113 -3.49 -12.33 16.30
CA GLU A 113 -4.59 -12.57 17.25
C GLU A 113 -5.40 -13.81 16.90
N SER A 114 -5.64 -14.04 15.60
CA SER A 114 -6.39 -15.20 15.12
C SER A 114 -5.64 -16.51 15.42
N TYR A 115 -4.32 -16.52 15.19
CA TYR A 115 -3.44 -17.65 15.47
C TYR A 115 -3.39 -17.98 16.96
N VAL A 116 -3.12 -16.99 17.81
CA VAL A 116 -3.07 -17.20 19.27
C VAL A 116 -4.43 -17.66 19.80
N SER A 117 -5.52 -17.06 19.32
CA SER A 117 -6.87 -17.51 19.70
C SER A 117 -7.16 -18.94 19.25
N ARG A 118 -6.65 -19.37 18.09
CA ARG A 118 -6.78 -20.75 17.59
C ARG A 118 -6.01 -21.73 18.46
N LYS A 119 -4.77 -21.40 18.84
CA LYS A 119 -3.98 -22.23 19.77
C LYS A 119 -4.65 -22.40 21.12
N ILE A 120 -5.15 -21.30 21.70
CA ILE A 120 -5.82 -21.34 23.00
C ILE A 120 -7.06 -22.25 22.92
N ALA A 121 -7.85 -22.14 21.85
CA ALA A 121 -9.02 -23.00 21.66
C ALA A 121 -8.63 -24.48 21.50
N GLY A 122 -7.53 -24.77 20.79
CA GLY A 122 -6.99 -26.12 20.65
C GLY A 122 -6.58 -26.74 21.98
N GLU A 123 -5.92 -25.98 22.86
CA GLU A 123 -5.49 -26.45 24.18
C GLU A 123 -6.64 -26.55 25.19
N THR A 124 -7.63 -25.66 25.12
CA THR A 124 -8.72 -25.57 26.13
C THR A 124 -9.99 -26.33 25.75
N GLY A 125 -10.17 -26.69 24.48
CA GLY A 125 -11.38 -27.35 23.97
C GLY A 125 -12.64 -26.47 23.98
N GLN A 126 -12.54 -25.18 24.29
CA GLN A 126 -13.67 -24.24 24.34
C GLN A 126 -13.89 -23.53 22.98
N TRP A 127 -15.00 -23.84 22.32
CA TRP A 127 -15.36 -23.28 21.00
C TRP A 127 -16.33 -22.09 21.06
N ARG A 128 -17.08 -21.91 22.17
CA ARG A 128 -17.99 -20.78 22.44
C ARG A 128 -17.96 -20.42 23.93
N LEU A 129 -17.63 -19.16 24.24
CA LEU A 129 -17.73 -18.59 25.59
C LEU A 129 -19.09 -17.88 25.70
N THR A 130 -20.09 -18.56 26.24
CA THR A 130 -21.37 -17.97 26.65
C THR A 130 -21.34 -17.44 28.09
N ASP A 131 -20.30 -17.76 28.87
CA ASP A 131 -20.20 -17.37 30.29
C ASP A 131 -18.78 -16.92 30.68
N MET A 132 -18.64 -15.67 31.14
CA MET A 132 -17.34 -15.08 31.53
C MET A 132 -16.75 -15.70 32.82
N LYS A 133 -17.54 -16.45 33.61
CA LYS A 133 -17.09 -17.04 34.88
C LYS A 133 -16.08 -18.19 34.72
N HIS A 134 -15.86 -18.67 33.50
CA HIS A 134 -14.95 -19.79 33.20
C HIS A 134 -13.89 -19.45 32.14
N SER A 135 -13.46 -18.19 32.04
CA SER A 135 -12.24 -17.86 31.29
C SER A 135 -11.05 -18.50 32.00
N ARG A 136 -10.59 -19.65 31.53
CA ARG A 136 -9.26 -20.16 31.88
C ARG A 136 -8.28 -19.41 31.00
N SER A 137 -7.46 -18.57 31.63
CA SER A 137 -6.31 -17.89 31.03
C SER A 137 -5.23 -18.90 30.63
N ALA A 138 -5.52 -19.72 29.62
CA ALA A 138 -4.53 -20.61 29.04
C ALA A 138 -3.53 -19.78 28.25
N ARG A 139 -2.26 -19.86 28.64
CA ARG A 139 -1.15 -19.28 27.88
C ARG A 139 -0.61 -20.33 26.93
N VAL A 140 -0.45 -19.96 25.66
CA VAL A 140 0.04 -20.85 24.61
C VAL A 140 1.49 -20.56 24.29
N ARG A 141 2.18 -21.55 23.68
CA ARG A 141 3.49 -21.33 23.08
C ARG A 141 3.34 -20.94 21.60
N PHE A 142 3.95 -19.83 21.21
CA PHE A 142 4.07 -19.40 19.82
C PHE A 142 5.11 -20.27 19.08
N ASP A 143 4.79 -20.62 17.84
CA ASP A 143 5.69 -21.34 16.93
C ASP A 143 5.80 -20.54 15.63
N ALA A 144 7.00 -20.06 15.31
CA ALA A 144 7.23 -19.19 14.16
C ALA A 144 6.98 -19.90 12.82
N ALA A 145 7.32 -21.18 12.70
CA ALA A 145 7.15 -21.95 11.46
C ALA A 145 5.67 -22.25 11.21
N GLU A 146 4.94 -22.65 12.27
CA GLU A 146 3.50 -22.86 12.19
C GLU A 146 2.75 -21.55 11.88
N PHE A 147 3.17 -20.44 12.50
CA PHE A 147 2.60 -19.13 12.22
C PHE A 147 2.87 -18.67 10.79
N GLY A 148 4.08 -18.89 10.27
CA GLY A 148 4.43 -18.61 8.87
C GLY A 148 3.53 -19.37 7.89
N ALA A 149 3.38 -20.69 8.07
CA ALA A 149 2.51 -21.51 7.24
C ALA A 149 1.03 -21.08 7.31
N PHE A 150 0.56 -20.68 8.49
CA PHE A 150 -0.78 -20.12 8.69
C PHE A 150 -0.97 -18.77 7.99
N LEU A 151 0.04 -17.91 8.03
CA LEU A 151 -0.01 -16.61 7.36
C LEU A 151 -0.01 -16.77 5.84
N ASP A 152 0.83 -17.66 5.31
CA ASP A 152 0.92 -17.97 3.87
C ASP A 152 -0.42 -18.49 3.32
N SER A 153 -1.12 -19.34 4.07
CA SER A 153 -2.42 -19.87 3.62
C SER A 153 -3.49 -18.79 3.54
N ILE A 154 -3.57 -17.91 4.54
CA ILE A 154 -4.51 -16.79 4.57
C ILE A 154 -4.16 -15.78 3.46
N GLN A 155 -2.90 -15.37 3.34
CA GLN A 155 -2.48 -14.43 2.30
C GLN A 155 -2.71 -14.98 0.90
N GLY A 156 -2.38 -16.26 0.66
CA GLY A 156 -2.62 -16.92 -0.62
C GLY A 156 -4.10 -16.93 -1.00
N PHE A 157 -4.99 -17.14 -0.02
CA PHE A 157 -6.43 -17.04 -0.25
C PHE A 157 -6.88 -15.61 -0.55
N GLN A 158 -6.44 -14.63 0.22
CA GLN A 158 -6.76 -13.21 0.01
C GLN A 158 -6.32 -12.71 -1.37
N LEU A 159 -5.11 -13.07 -1.81
CA LEU A 159 -4.61 -12.73 -3.15
C LEU A 159 -5.45 -13.38 -4.26
N ARG A 160 -5.85 -14.64 -4.07
CA ARG A 160 -6.74 -15.35 -5.00
C ARG A 160 -8.10 -14.68 -5.10
N LEU A 161 -8.68 -14.30 -3.97
CA LEU A 161 -9.96 -13.59 -3.88
C LEU A 161 -9.88 -12.22 -4.56
N LEU A 162 -8.87 -11.41 -4.23
CA LEU A 162 -8.65 -10.10 -4.82
C LEU A 162 -8.50 -10.18 -6.34
N ARG A 163 -7.62 -11.07 -6.83
CA ARG A 163 -7.45 -11.29 -8.27
C ARG A 163 -8.75 -11.76 -8.92
N GLY A 164 -9.47 -12.66 -8.26
CA GLY A 164 -10.74 -13.21 -8.74
C GLY A 164 -11.83 -12.14 -8.90
N LEU A 165 -11.90 -11.17 -7.98
CA LEU A 165 -12.79 -10.00 -8.07
C LEU A 165 -12.36 -9.05 -9.18
N GLN A 166 -11.06 -8.74 -9.27
CA GLN A 166 -10.50 -7.81 -10.26
C GLN A 166 -10.74 -8.27 -11.69
N ILE A 167 -10.46 -9.54 -12.02
CA ILE A 167 -10.64 -10.04 -13.40
C ILE A 167 -12.12 -10.09 -13.81
N ARG A 168 -13.05 -10.10 -12.85
CA ARG A 168 -14.49 -10.12 -13.08
C ARG A 168 -15.15 -8.74 -12.97
N GLY A 169 -14.37 -7.70 -12.69
CA GLY A 169 -14.87 -6.34 -12.51
C GLY A 169 -15.87 -6.23 -11.37
N GLN A 170 -15.64 -6.95 -10.27
CA GLN A 170 -16.49 -6.94 -9.08
C GLN A 170 -15.74 -6.39 -7.87
N THR A 171 -16.49 -5.92 -6.88
CA THR A 171 -15.97 -5.46 -5.59
C THR A 171 -16.62 -6.23 -4.45
N ALA A 172 -16.05 -6.11 -3.26
CA ALA A 172 -16.59 -6.64 -2.01
C ALA A 172 -16.72 -5.55 -0.96
N PHE A 173 -17.58 -5.77 0.03
CA PHE A 173 -17.64 -4.98 1.25
C PHE A 173 -16.59 -5.51 2.23
N TYR A 174 -15.56 -4.71 2.51
CA TYR A 174 -14.49 -5.05 3.45
C TYR A 174 -14.86 -4.57 4.84
N ILE A 175 -14.68 -5.42 5.84
CA ILE A 175 -14.98 -5.13 7.24
C ILE A 175 -13.95 -5.78 8.17
N GLY A 176 -13.44 -5.03 9.15
CA GLY A 176 -12.52 -5.53 10.17
C GLY A 176 -13.25 -6.17 11.36
N TYR A 177 -12.55 -7.01 12.11
CA TYR A 177 -13.07 -7.61 13.35
C TYR A 177 -13.38 -6.58 14.44
N GLU A 178 -12.67 -5.46 14.45
CA GLU A 178 -12.92 -4.31 15.30
C GLU A 178 -14.23 -3.60 14.91
N ASP A 179 -14.54 -3.54 13.62
CA ASP A 179 -15.67 -2.79 13.07
C ASP A 179 -17.00 -3.55 13.16
N ILE A 180 -16.99 -4.88 13.26
CA ILE A 180 -18.25 -5.67 13.34
C ILE A 180 -19.08 -5.38 14.59
N ALA A 181 -18.52 -4.66 15.57
CA ALA A 181 -19.22 -4.17 16.76
C ALA A 181 -19.76 -2.74 16.62
N GLU A 182 -19.52 -2.07 15.50
CA GLU A 182 -19.96 -0.71 15.24
C GLU A 182 -21.31 -0.71 14.50
N LEU A 183 -22.31 -0.07 15.11
CA LEU A 183 -23.67 -0.06 14.58
C LEU A 183 -23.74 0.59 13.18
N ASP A 184 -23.02 1.69 12.99
CA ASP A 184 -23.00 2.42 11.72
C ASP A 184 -22.38 1.59 10.59
N VAL A 185 -21.32 0.82 10.88
CA VAL A 185 -20.68 -0.07 9.91
C VAL A 185 -21.60 -1.22 9.52
N LEU A 186 -22.28 -1.85 10.49
CA LEU A 186 -23.26 -2.90 10.21
C LEU A 186 -24.43 -2.36 9.38
N ASN A 187 -24.93 -1.16 9.67
CA ASN A 187 -25.96 -0.51 8.86
C ASN A 187 -25.46 -0.14 7.45
N GLY A 188 -24.18 0.22 7.31
CA GLY A 188 -23.51 0.37 6.01
C GLY A 188 -23.46 -0.93 5.22
N LEU A 189 -23.20 -2.06 5.88
CA LEU A 189 -23.25 -3.39 5.27
C LEU A 189 -24.69 -3.74 4.81
N LEU A 190 -25.71 -3.42 5.59
CA LEU A 190 -27.11 -3.63 5.18
C LEU A 190 -27.48 -2.79 3.95
N ALA A 191 -27.01 -1.53 3.90
CA ALA A 191 -27.18 -0.68 2.73
C ALA A 191 -26.47 -1.26 1.50
N PHE A 192 -25.24 -1.76 1.66
CA PHE A 192 -24.53 -2.47 0.59
C PHE A 192 -25.31 -3.69 0.09
N LEU A 193 -25.91 -4.47 0.99
CA LEU A 193 -26.74 -5.64 0.63
C LEU A 193 -28.08 -5.26 -0.02
N GLY A 194 -28.43 -3.96 -0.08
CA GLY A 194 -29.72 -3.49 -0.61
C GLY A 194 -30.89 -3.81 0.34
N VAL A 195 -30.62 -3.95 1.63
CA VAL A 195 -31.64 -4.18 2.66
C VAL A 195 -32.09 -2.84 3.23
N GLU A 196 -33.40 -2.60 3.28
CA GLU A 196 -33.97 -1.36 3.85
C GLU A 196 -33.96 -1.34 5.38
N ALA A 197 -34.08 -2.52 6.01
CA ALA A 197 -34.02 -2.65 7.46
C ALA A 197 -32.69 -2.14 8.03
N ARG A 198 -32.74 -1.63 9.26
CA ARG A 198 -31.59 -1.13 10.02
C ARG A 198 -31.56 -1.78 11.39
N LEU A 199 -30.36 -1.91 11.94
CA LEU A 199 -30.14 -2.32 13.32
C LEU A 199 -30.18 -1.08 14.22
N ASP A 200 -30.91 -1.18 15.32
CA ASP A 200 -30.92 -0.16 16.40
C ASP A 200 -29.85 -0.45 17.47
N ALA A 201 -29.39 -1.69 17.56
CA ALA A 201 -28.34 -2.13 18.48
C ALA A 201 -27.63 -3.38 17.95
N VAL A 202 -26.39 -3.57 18.38
CA VAL A 202 -25.60 -4.78 18.11
C VAL A 202 -25.95 -5.88 19.11
N SER A 203 -25.92 -7.14 18.71
CA SER A 203 -26.20 -8.29 19.59
C SER A 203 -25.33 -8.25 20.85
N ALA A 204 -25.96 -8.22 22.02
CA ALA A 204 -25.30 -8.24 23.33
C ALA A 204 -24.78 -9.64 23.74
N LYS A 205 -25.09 -10.69 22.95
CA LYS A 205 -24.84 -12.09 23.33
C LYS A 205 -23.37 -12.51 23.16
N LEU A 206 -22.61 -11.87 22.29
CA LEU A 206 -21.20 -12.19 22.07
C LEU A 206 -20.30 -11.07 22.60
N LYS A 207 -19.83 -11.22 23.84
CA LYS A 207 -18.82 -10.32 24.42
C LYS A 207 -17.42 -10.63 23.89
N LYS A 208 -16.57 -9.60 23.83
CA LYS A 208 -15.15 -9.66 23.38
C LYS A 208 -14.45 -10.86 24.03
N GLN A 209 -14.07 -11.85 23.21
CA GLN A 209 -13.74 -13.20 23.67
C GLN A 209 -12.37 -13.38 24.35
N ASN A 210 -11.65 -12.30 24.70
CA ASN A 210 -10.54 -12.23 25.66
C ASN A 210 -9.83 -10.88 25.47
N PRO A 211 -10.10 -9.85 26.30
CA PRO A 211 -9.56 -8.51 26.11
C PRO A 211 -8.07 -8.37 26.44
N GLU A 212 -7.44 -9.39 27.03
CA GLU A 212 -6.04 -9.38 27.45
C GLU A 212 -5.08 -9.23 26.24
N PRO A 213 -3.96 -8.52 26.38
CA PRO A 213 -2.97 -8.36 25.31
C PRO A 213 -2.28 -9.69 24.96
N LEU A 214 -1.68 -9.78 23.77
CA LEU A 214 -0.96 -10.98 23.32
C LEU A 214 0.20 -11.36 24.26
N SER A 215 0.85 -10.37 24.87
CA SER A 215 1.92 -10.55 25.85
C SER A 215 1.49 -11.34 27.09
N GLU A 216 0.20 -11.30 27.46
CA GLU A 216 -0.32 -12.05 28.60
C GLU A 216 -0.81 -13.46 28.21
N LYS A 217 -0.99 -13.73 26.91
CA LYS A 217 -1.52 -14.97 26.34
C LYS A 217 -0.44 -15.89 25.77
N VAL A 218 0.75 -15.37 25.50
CA VAL A 218 1.84 -16.09 24.84
C VAL A 218 3.01 -16.24 25.80
N THR A 219 3.47 -17.47 26.00
CA THR A 219 4.54 -17.79 26.97
C THR A 219 5.93 -17.35 26.51
N ASN A 220 6.18 -17.32 25.19
CA ASN A 220 7.42 -16.89 24.53
C ASN A 220 7.17 -15.64 23.67
N PHE A 221 6.63 -14.59 24.27
CA PHE A 221 6.23 -13.37 23.54
C PHE A 221 7.40 -12.69 22.82
N ASP A 222 8.61 -12.68 23.38
CA ASP A 222 9.80 -12.10 22.73
C ASP A 222 10.16 -12.82 21.41
N GLU A 223 9.98 -14.15 21.35
CA GLU A 223 10.20 -14.94 20.13
C GLU A 223 9.11 -14.63 19.09
N MET A 224 7.87 -14.43 19.54
CA MET A 224 6.78 -13.95 18.71
C MET A 224 7.09 -12.55 18.17
N GLU A 225 7.53 -11.61 18.98
CA GLU A 225 7.89 -10.26 18.56
C GLU A 225 9.00 -10.27 17.50
N GLN A 226 10.05 -11.08 17.69
CA GLN A 226 11.13 -11.22 16.70
C GLN A 226 10.65 -11.83 15.38
N ALA A 227 9.83 -12.88 15.44
CA ALA A 227 9.23 -13.48 14.25
C ALA A 227 8.30 -12.51 13.53
N LEU A 228 7.49 -11.76 14.28
CA LEU A 228 6.59 -10.74 13.75
C LEU A 228 7.35 -9.55 13.17
N ALA A 229 8.49 -9.14 13.75
CA ALA A 229 9.33 -8.07 13.23
C ALA A 229 9.97 -8.42 11.88
N GLY A 230 10.20 -9.71 11.62
CA GLY A 230 10.66 -10.22 10.32
C GLY A 230 9.54 -10.42 9.29
N LEU A 231 8.28 -10.35 9.71
CA LEU A 231 7.12 -10.48 8.84
C LEU A 231 6.61 -9.10 8.45
N ASP A 232 6.40 -8.87 7.15
CA ASP A 232 5.69 -7.67 6.67
C ASP A 232 4.18 -7.80 6.96
N LEU A 233 3.82 -7.92 8.25
CA LEU A 233 2.46 -8.23 8.75
C LEU A 233 1.41 -7.19 8.40
N PHE A 234 1.88 -5.98 8.10
CA PHE A 234 1.04 -4.86 7.75
C PHE A 234 0.93 -4.66 6.25
N GLU A 235 1.66 -5.43 5.44
CA GLU A 235 2.05 -4.97 4.11
C GLU A 235 2.47 -3.49 4.20
N LEU A 236 3.40 -3.09 5.10
CA LEU A 236 3.85 -1.69 5.21
C LEU A 236 4.57 -1.25 3.92
N SER A 237 5.06 -2.21 3.14
CA SER A 237 5.43 -2.04 1.72
C SER A 237 4.27 -1.55 0.82
N ARG A 238 3.05 -1.53 1.36
CA ARG A 238 1.75 -1.36 0.72
C ARG A 238 0.72 -0.63 1.59
N THR A 239 1.15 0.13 2.60
CA THR A 239 0.40 1.34 3.03
C THR A 239 -0.09 2.01 1.76
N PRO A 240 -1.38 2.36 1.59
CA PRO A 240 -1.83 2.97 0.35
C PRO A 240 -0.90 4.16 0.11
N ASN A 241 -0.07 4.02 -0.92
CA ASN A 241 0.74 5.12 -1.38
C ASN A 241 -0.28 6.08 -1.98
N PHE A 242 -0.75 7.02 -1.16
CA PHE A 242 -1.66 8.07 -1.59
C PHE A 242 -0.95 9.02 -2.55
N GLU A 243 0.39 8.96 -2.64
CA GLU A 243 1.12 9.56 -3.73
C GLU A 243 0.71 8.92 -5.07
N PRO A 244 0.37 9.72 -6.09
CA PRO A 244 0.01 9.22 -7.41
C PRO A 244 1.05 8.23 -7.96
N ARG A 245 0.59 7.08 -8.46
CA ARG A 245 1.45 6.11 -9.14
C ARG A 245 2.19 6.79 -10.29
N ARG A 246 3.50 6.54 -10.39
CA ARG A 246 4.33 7.10 -11.44
C ARG A 246 4.39 6.13 -12.64
N GLY A 247 4.24 6.70 -13.83
CA GLY A 247 4.54 5.99 -15.07
C GLY A 247 6.06 5.95 -15.33
N PRO A 248 6.49 5.26 -16.40
CA PRO A 248 7.91 5.03 -16.68
C PRO A 248 8.70 6.28 -17.12
N ALA A 249 8.01 7.35 -17.55
CA ALA A 249 8.62 8.61 -17.98
C ALA A 249 9.71 8.46 -19.07
N VAL A 250 9.53 7.53 -20.02
CA VAL A 250 10.53 7.21 -21.06
C VAL A 250 11.03 8.42 -21.84
N THR A 251 10.19 9.43 -22.05
CA THR A 251 10.55 10.66 -22.77
C THR A 251 11.64 11.48 -22.07
N SER A 252 11.84 11.30 -20.76
CA SER A 252 12.90 11.99 -20.03
C SER A 252 14.21 11.22 -19.99
N TYR A 253 14.29 10.00 -20.53
CA TYR A 253 15.55 9.24 -20.50
C TYR A 253 16.59 9.88 -21.41
N VAL A 254 17.85 9.80 -20.99
CA VAL A 254 18.97 10.40 -21.68
C VAL A 254 20.01 9.33 -21.94
N ALA A 255 20.39 9.11 -23.19
CA ALA A 255 21.47 8.20 -23.54
C ALA A 255 22.74 8.98 -23.90
N ALA A 256 23.89 8.39 -23.58
CA ALA A 256 25.16 8.92 -24.07
C ALA A 256 25.16 8.99 -25.62
N PRO A 257 25.88 9.96 -26.20
CA PRO A 257 25.96 10.14 -27.65
C PRO A 257 26.40 8.87 -28.41
N ASP A 258 27.40 8.16 -27.92
CA ASP A 258 28.04 7.01 -28.57
C ASP A 258 28.11 5.80 -27.62
N SER A 259 28.39 6.03 -26.34
CA SER A 259 28.49 4.98 -25.32
C SER A 259 27.16 4.30 -25.00
N ALA A 260 27.23 3.05 -24.55
CA ALA A 260 26.06 2.26 -24.20
C ALA A 260 25.50 2.57 -22.79
N LEU A 261 25.49 3.85 -22.39
CA LEU A 261 24.91 4.29 -21.12
C LEU A 261 23.55 4.95 -21.33
N LEU A 262 22.60 4.58 -20.48
CA LEU A 262 21.28 5.18 -20.40
C LEU A 262 21.04 5.72 -18.98
N PHE A 263 20.87 7.02 -18.86
CA PHE A 263 20.46 7.69 -17.63
C PHE A 263 18.94 7.85 -17.57
N LEU A 264 18.38 7.46 -16.42
CA LEU A 264 16.97 7.60 -16.08
C LEU A 264 16.85 8.72 -15.03
N PRO A 265 16.63 9.99 -15.43
CA PRO A 265 16.68 11.10 -14.49
C PRO A 265 15.51 11.11 -13.52
N ILE A 266 15.85 11.33 -12.25
CA ILE A 266 14.90 11.76 -11.21
C ILE A 266 14.92 13.28 -11.18
N ARG A 267 13.78 13.93 -11.47
CA ARG A 267 13.67 15.39 -11.37
C ARG A 267 13.98 15.85 -9.94
N GLY A 268 14.65 16.99 -9.81
CA GLY A 268 15.18 17.48 -8.54
C GLY A 268 16.51 16.82 -8.13
N GLY A 269 17.03 15.84 -8.89
CA GLY A 269 18.41 15.36 -8.76
C GLY A 269 19.41 16.19 -9.59
N PRO A 270 20.69 15.79 -9.65
CA PRO A 270 21.75 16.48 -10.38
C PRO A 270 21.69 16.22 -11.90
N VAL A 271 20.53 16.43 -12.52
CA VAL A 271 20.25 16.06 -13.92
C VAL A 271 21.24 16.72 -14.88
N GLY A 272 21.41 18.05 -14.78
CA GLY A 272 22.31 18.81 -15.66
C GLY A 272 23.77 18.35 -15.57
N GLN A 273 24.27 18.07 -14.36
CA GLN A 273 25.63 17.56 -14.17
C GLN A 273 25.83 16.20 -14.83
N VAL A 274 24.85 15.29 -14.70
CA VAL A 274 24.92 13.96 -15.31
C VAL A 274 24.80 14.03 -16.83
N GLU A 275 23.95 14.91 -17.37
CA GLU A 275 23.85 15.11 -18.82
C GLU A 275 25.15 15.68 -19.40
N ALA A 276 25.76 16.67 -18.74
CA ALA A 276 27.06 17.20 -19.14
C ALA A 276 28.16 16.14 -19.08
N TRP A 277 28.15 15.31 -18.02
CA TRP A 277 29.09 14.20 -17.86
C TRP A 277 28.91 13.12 -18.95
N LEU A 278 27.68 12.78 -19.33
CA LEU A 278 27.40 11.84 -20.43
C LEU A 278 27.90 12.35 -21.78
N GLY A 279 27.77 13.64 -22.06
CA GLY A 279 28.36 14.25 -23.25
C GLY A 279 29.89 14.15 -23.21
N ALA A 280 30.49 14.58 -22.10
CA ALA A 280 31.94 14.57 -21.91
C ALA A 280 32.56 13.16 -21.99
N LEU A 281 31.83 12.13 -21.57
CA LEU A 281 32.28 10.73 -21.64
C LEU A 281 32.58 10.29 -23.08
N ASP A 282 31.83 10.83 -24.04
CA ASP A 282 31.99 10.56 -25.48
C ASP A 282 32.75 11.68 -26.20
N GLY A 283 33.31 12.65 -25.47
CA GLY A 283 33.98 13.82 -26.05
C GLY A 283 33.04 14.76 -26.80
N LYS A 284 31.75 14.81 -26.40
CA LYS A 284 30.67 15.59 -27.02
C LYS A 284 30.12 16.66 -26.10
N ALA A 285 29.37 17.61 -26.66
CA ALA A 285 28.66 18.61 -25.88
C ALA A 285 27.38 18.05 -25.22
N MET A 286 26.88 18.74 -24.19
CA MET A 286 25.68 18.34 -23.44
C MET A 286 24.41 18.29 -24.31
N ASP A 287 24.32 19.11 -25.35
CA ASP A 287 23.18 19.14 -26.27
C ASP A 287 23.17 17.95 -27.23
N GLU A 288 24.31 17.31 -27.48
CA GLU A 288 24.45 16.12 -28.34
C GLU A 288 23.99 14.81 -27.68
N VAL A 289 23.73 14.78 -26.37
CA VAL A 289 23.17 13.59 -25.71
C VAL A 289 21.77 13.27 -26.26
N ARG A 290 21.44 11.98 -26.36
CA ARG A 290 20.22 11.52 -27.03
C ARG A 290 19.04 11.59 -26.07
N ARG A 291 17.98 12.31 -26.45
CA ARG A 291 16.75 12.54 -25.64
C ARG A 291 15.48 12.10 -26.39
N ASP A 292 14.31 12.43 -25.82
CA ASP A 292 12.99 12.30 -26.43
C ASP A 292 12.64 10.87 -26.88
N PHE A 293 13.04 9.89 -26.07
CA PHE A 293 12.71 8.50 -26.35
C PHE A 293 11.19 8.26 -26.29
N THR A 294 10.71 7.50 -27.28
CA THR A 294 9.46 6.76 -27.18
C THR A 294 9.78 5.33 -26.74
N GLN A 295 8.79 4.54 -26.30
CA GLN A 295 9.03 3.12 -26.01
C GLN A 295 9.61 2.37 -27.22
N LYS A 296 9.21 2.75 -28.44
CA LYS A 296 9.72 2.15 -29.68
C LYS A 296 11.18 2.51 -29.91
N SER A 297 11.54 3.81 -29.86
CA SER A 297 12.93 4.23 -30.10
C SER A 297 13.87 3.76 -28.99
N LEU A 298 13.40 3.67 -27.74
CA LEU A 298 14.17 3.10 -26.64
C LEU A 298 14.47 1.60 -26.87
N ARG A 299 13.47 0.79 -27.25
CA ARG A 299 13.69 -0.63 -27.58
C ARG A 299 14.68 -0.80 -28.75
N GLN A 300 14.60 0.07 -29.75
CA GLN A 300 15.54 0.07 -30.87
C GLN A 300 16.96 0.46 -30.44
N TRP A 301 17.11 1.47 -29.58
CA TRP A 301 18.39 1.86 -29.01
C TRP A 301 19.01 0.68 -28.24
N LYS A 302 18.26 0.03 -27.34
CA LYS A 302 18.73 -1.13 -26.57
C LYS A 302 19.24 -2.28 -27.44
N ARG A 303 18.56 -2.56 -28.56
CA ARG A 303 18.97 -3.60 -29.53
C ARG A 303 20.26 -3.25 -30.27
N ARG A 304 20.51 -1.97 -30.51
CA ARG A 304 21.72 -1.46 -31.18
C ARG A 304 22.92 -1.34 -30.25
N HIS A 305 22.71 -1.37 -28.94
CA HIS A 305 23.76 -1.25 -27.92
C HIS A 305 23.70 -2.48 -26.98
N PRO A 306 24.12 -3.67 -27.45
CA PRO A 306 24.23 -4.84 -26.58
C PRO A 306 25.24 -4.56 -25.46
N GLY A 307 24.92 -5.01 -24.24
CA GLY A 307 25.72 -4.69 -23.05
C GLY A 307 25.46 -3.30 -22.46
N HIS A 308 24.44 -2.57 -22.93
CA HIS A 308 24.08 -1.27 -22.37
C HIS A 308 23.82 -1.34 -20.86
N ARG A 309 24.21 -0.28 -20.16
CA ARG A 309 23.99 -0.10 -18.72
C ARG A 309 22.98 1.02 -18.50
N CYS A 310 22.00 0.77 -17.65
CA CYS A 310 20.96 1.71 -17.28
C CYS A 310 21.18 2.16 -15.83
N PHE A 311 21.25 3.45 -15.58
CA PHE A 311 21.45 3.97 -14.23
C PHE A 311 20.55 5.16 -13.90
N THR A 312 20.38 5.42 -12.62
CA THR A 312 19.70 6.59 -12.08
C THR A 312 20.53 7.17 -10.95
N VAL A 313 20.24 8.40 -10.53
CA VAL A 313 20.88 9.06 -9.39
C VAL A 313 19.79 9.46 -8.39
N VAL A 314 19.91 8.98 -7.15
CA VAL A 314 19.13 9.44 -6.00
C VAL A 314 19.91 10.45 -5.19
N SER A 315 19.21 11.39 -4.56
CA SER A 315 19.77 12.42 -3.68
C SER A 315 19.17 12.32 -2.29
N HIS A 316 19.85 12.87 -1.29
CA HIS A 316 19.31 13.01 0.04
C HIS A 316 17.94 13.72 -0.03
N PRO A 317 16.87 13.17 0.60
CA PRO A 317 15.52 13.70 0.43
C PRO A 317 15.39 15.19 0.78
N LEU A 318 16.07 15.62 1.85
CA LEU A 318 16.13 17.03 2.26
C LEU A 318 16.76 17.95 1.19
N VAL A 319 17.92 17.57 0.65
CA VAL A 319 18.62 18.34 -0.40
C VAL A 319 17.73 18.47 -1.63
N ARG A 320 17.09 17.37 -2.04
CA ARG A 320 16.20 17.36 -3.19
C ARG A 320 14.95 18.21 -2.96
N ALA A 321 14.37 18.18 -1.77
CA ALA A 321 13.22 19.02 -1.42
C ALA A 321 13.59 20.51 -1.42
N HIS A 322 14.78 20.86 -0.90
CA HIS A 322 15.30 22.23 -0.92
C HIS A 322 15.53 22.74 -2.34
N ARG A 323 16.17 21.95 -3.20
CA ARG A 323 16.32 22.28 -4.62
C ARG A 323 14.97 22.50 -5.31
N ALA A 324 13.99 21.63 -5.07
CA ALA A 324 12.65 21.78 -5.63
C ALA A 324 11.95 23.05 -5.13
N PHE A 325 12.08 23.38 -3.85
CA PHE A 325 11.59 24.62 -3.25
C PHE A 325 12.22 25.85 -3.93
N CYS A 326 13.55 25.90 -4.01
CA CYS A 326 14.31 27.00 -4.59
C CYS A 326 14.09 27.16 -6.11
N THR A 327 13.75 26.08 -6.82
CA THR A 327 13.54 26.13 -8.28
C THR A 327 12.10 26.48 -8.64
N HIS A 328 11.12 25.86 -7.96
CA HIS A 328 9.74 25.84 -8.42
C HIS A 328 8.77 26.67 -7.56
N ILE A 329 9.11 26.95 -6.30
CA ILE A 329 8.18 27.54 -5.33
C ILE A 329 8.63 28.94 -4.90
N LEU A 330 9.91 29.11 -4.55
CA LEU A 330 10.44 30.37 -4.08
C LEU A 330 10.42 31.49 -5.14
N PRO A 331 10.99 31.29 -6.34
CA PRO A 331 11.07 32.35 -7.35
C PRO A 331 9.72 32.59 -8.02
N THR A 332 9.64 33.66 -8.81
CA THR A 332 8.51 34.01 -9.69
C THR A 332 8.87 33.89 -11.18
N GLY A 333 10.11 33.49 -11.50
CA GLY A 333 10.63 33.29 -12.86
C GLY A 333 10.23 31.98 -13.56
N GLY A 334 10.87 31.68 -14.69
CA GLY A 334 10.37 30.71 -15.69
C GLY A 334 10.20 29.25 -15.24
N ALA A 335 10.98 28.77 -14.26
CA ALA A 335 10.83 27.40 -13.73
C ALA A 335 9.81 27.30 -12.57
N CYS A 336 9.23 28.43 -12.15
CA CYS A 336 8.24 28.50 -11.09
C CYS A 336 6.93 27.79 -11.48
N PHE A 337 6.22 27.26 -10.49
CA PHE A 337 4.82 26.86 -10.62
C PHE A 337 3.90 27.91 -9.99
N PRO A 338 3.51 28.97 -10.72
CA PRO A 338 2.89 30.16 -10.13
C PRO A 338 1.57 29.85 -9.42
N GLN A 339 0.75 28.95 -9.95
CA GLN A 339 -0.53 28.54 -9.36
C GLN A 339 -0.35 27.76 -8.05
N ILE A 340 0.64 26.84 -8.02
CA ILE A 340 0.98 26.06 -6.83
C ILE A 340 1.54 27.00 -5.77
N ARG A 341 2.48 27.87 -6.16
CA ARG A 341 3.09 28.89 -5.29
C ARG A 341 2.02 29.77 -4.62
N GLU A 342 1.08 30.29 -5.40
CA GLU A 342 0.05 31.17 -4.87
C GLU A 342 -0.92 30.43 -3.93
N THR A 343 -1.27 29.19 -4.26
CA THR A 343 -2.07 28.34 -3.36
C THR A 343 -1.34 28.08 -2.04
N LEU A 344 -0.04 27.78 -2.09
CA LEU A 344 0.78 27.59 -0.90
C LEU A 344 0.85 28.85 -0.03
N ARG A 345 0.95 30.03 -0.66
CA ARG A 345 1.00 31.32 0.01
C ARG A 345 -0.34 31.69 0.66
N GLN A 346 -1.45 31.57 -0.08
CA GLN A 346 -2.77 32.03 0.38
C GLN A 346 -3.51 31.01 1.26
N THR A 347 -3.47 29.72 0.89
CA THR A 347 -4.28 28.68 1.54
C THR A 347 -3.50 27.93 2.62
N TYR A 348 -2.25 27.60 2.34
CA TYR A 348 -1.40 26.81 3.27
C TYR A 348 -0.48 27.68 4.13
N GLY A 349 -0.54 29.01 3.99
CA GLY A 349 0.16 29.96 4.86
C GLY A 349 1.68 29.91 4.76
N LEU A 350 2.26 29.49 3.63
CA LEU A 350 3.71 29.54 3.46
C LEU A 350 4.17 31.01 3.40
N PRO A 351 5.15 31.43 4.24
CA PRO A 351 5.62 32.80 4.31
C PRO A 351 6.55 33.15 3.14
N LEU A 352 5.98 33.16 1.93
CA LEU A 352 6.68 33.52 0.69
C LEU A 352 6.54 35.02 0.39
N PRO A 353 7.60 35.66 -0.15
CA PRO A 353 7.50 37.04 -0.64
C PRO A 353 6.45 37.16 -1.75
N VAL A 354 5.89 38.35 -1.96
CA VAL A 354 4.90 38.57 -3.05
C VAL A 354 5.57 38.35 -4.41
N GLY A 355 6.77 38.89 -4.61
CA GLY A 355 7.60 38.72 -5.80
C GLY A 355 8.79 37.79 -5.57
N ASP A 356 9.85 37.97 -6.36
CA ASP A 356 11.14 37.30 -6.12
C ASP A 356 11.74 37.66 -4.75
N PRO A 357 12.60 36.79 -4.19
CA PRO A 357 13.40 37.13 -3.01
C PRO A 357 14.15 38.45 -3.22
N GLY A 358 13.77 39.48 -2.46
CA GLY A 358 14.41 40.79 -2.49
C GLY A 358 15.60 40.89 -1.51
N PRO A 359 16.24 42.06 -1.40
CA PRO A 359 17.40 42.28 -0.52
C PRO A 359 17.14 42.01 0.98
N GLY A 360 15.88 42.02 1.42
CA GLY A 360 15.48 41.73 2.80
C GLY A 360 15.13 40.26 3.07
N TYR A 361 15.30 39.36 2.10
CA TYR A 361 15.06 37.93 2.28
C TYR A 361 16.32 37.25 2.84
N ASP A 362 16.36 37.08 4.16
CA ASP A 362 17.50 36.50 4.88
C ASP A 362 17.36 34.98 5.11
N ALA A 363 18.36 34.39 5.76
CA ALA A 363 18.35 32.96 6.10
C ALA A 363 17.19 32.58 7.04
N GLY A 364 16.74 33.49 7.90
CA GLY A 364 15.60 33.27 8.80
C GLY A 364 14.28 33.15 8.05
N ALA A 365 14.02 34.08 7.13
CA ALA A 365 12.87 34.04 6.23
C ALA A 365 12.89 32.78 5.36
N HIS A 366 14.07 32.42 4.83
CA HIS A 366 14.23 31.21 4.01
C HIS A 366 13.98 29.92 4.79
N ARG A 367 14.54 29.82 5.99
CA ARG A 367 14.29 28.70 6.90
C ARG A 367 12.80 28.55 7.20
N ALA A 368 12.12 29.65 7.55
CA ALA A 368 10.70 29.63 7.87
C ALA A 368 9.83 29.18 6.68
N ALA A 369 10.12 29.69 5.48
CA ALA A 369 9.40 29.32 4.27
C ALA A 369 9.65 27.85 3.87
N PHE A 370 10.91 27.40 3.97
CA PHE A 370 11.26 26.02 3.63
C PHE A 370 10.71 25.00 4.65
N LEU A 371 10.73 25.30 5.94
CA LEU A 371 10.11 24.46 6.97
C LEU A 371 8.60 24.31 6.74
N ALA A 372 7.91 25.41 6.42
CA ALA A 372 6.49 25.39 6.07
C ALA A 372 6.23 24.54 4.82
N PHE A 373 7.11 24.59 3.83
CA PHE A 373 7.06 23.73 2.65
C PHE A 373 7.23 22.25 2.98
N LEU A 374 8.19 21.87 3.83
CA LEU A 374 8.36 20.47 4.28
C LEU A 374 7.14 19.95 5.03
N ARG A 375 6.54 20.77 5.91
CA ARG A 375 5.31 20.43 6.62
C ARG A 375 4.13 20.23 5.66
N PHE A 376 4.01 21.10 4.65
CA PHE A 376 3.03 20.92 3.58
C PHE A 376 3.26 19.60 2.82
N LEU A 377 4.52 19.26 2.49
CA LEU A 377 4.85 18.05 1.73
C LEU A 377 4.39 16.77 2.43
N LYS A 378 4.43 16.70 3.77
CA LYS A 378 3.91 15.56 4.54
C LYS A 378 2.44 15.27 4.20
N GLY A 379 1.57 16.27 4.31
CA GLY A 379 0.16 16.12 3.97
C GLY A 379 -0.08 15.94 2.48
N HIS A 380 0.69 16.65 1.65
CA HIS A 380 0.58 16.60 0.18
C HIS A 380 0.92 15.22 -0.39
N LEU A 381 2.03 14.61 0.03
CA LEU A 381 2.42 13.26 -0.38
C LEU A 381 1.52 12.19 0.25
N GLY A 382 0.91 12.49 1.40
CA GLY A 382 -0.14 11.68 2.03
C GLY A 382 -1.53 11.81 1.40
N GLY A 383 -1.69 12.54 0.30
CA GLY A 383 -2.97 12.68 -0.41
C GLY A 383 -3.99 13.61 0.27
N GLN A 384 -3.57 14.42 1.24
CA GLN A 384 -4.44 15.31 2.04
C GLN A 384 -4.67 16.68 1.36
N THR A 385 -4.27 16.84 0.10
CA THR A 385 -4.38 18.11 -0.64
C THR A 385 -4.87 17.86 -2.05
N ALA A 386 -5.61 18.81 -2.63
CA ALA A 386 -6.08 18.73 -4.02
C ALA A 386 -5.00 19.09 -5.08
N LEU A 387 -3.80 19.51 -4.65
CA LEU A 387 -2.72 19.90 -5.55
C LEU A 387 -2.07 18.67 -6.21
N ARG A 388 -1.59 18.82 -7.45
CA ARG A 388 -0.81 17.77 -8.14
C ARG A 388 0.54 17.55 -7.46
N VAL A 389 0.97 16.30 -7.35
CA VAL A 389 2.33 15.97 -6.88
C VAL A 389 3.31 16.00 -8.06
N ASP A 390 4.19 17.00 -8.11
CA ASP A 390 5.22 17.11 -9.16
C ASP A 390 6.36 16.11 -8.94
N ALA A 391 6.98 15.67 -10.04
CA ALA A 391 8.09 14.73 -10.02
C ALA A 391 9.38 15.31 -9.40
N SER A 392 9.52 16.63 -9.21
CA SER A 392 10.67 17.24 -8.53
C SER A 392 10.67 17.07 -7.01
N TRP A 393 9.51 16.85 -6.38
CA TRP A 393 9.35 16.60 -4.94
C TRP A 393 8.58 15.31 -4.60
N ALA A 394 8.13 14.56 -5.60
CA ALA A 394 7.68 13.17 -5.45
C ALA A 394 8.72 12.30 -4.74
N SER A 395 8.34 11.23 -4.03
CA SER A 395 9.39 10.36 -3.49
C SER A 395 10.11 9.59 -4.60
N GLN A 396 11.43 9.50 -4.46
CA GLN A 396 12.33 8.90 -5.43
C GLN A 396 12.08 7.40 -5.58
N SER A 397 11.72 6.72 -4.48
CA SER A 397 11.28 5.33 -4.47
C SER A 397 10.05 5.09 -5.38
N SER A 398 9.06 5.99 -5.37
CA SER A 398 7.91 5.91 -6.31
C SER A 398 8.31 6.14 -7.75
N ILE A 399 9.24 7.08 -8.00
CA ILE A 399 9.76 7.34 -9.34
C ILE A 399 10.49 6.11 -9.89
N LEU A 400 11.37 5.49 -9.09
CA LEU A 400 12.08 4.27 -9.46
C LEU A 400 11.13 3.11 -9.75
N ALA A 401 10.12 2.91 -8.90
CA ALA A 401 9.09 1.90 -9.12
C ALA A 401 8.31 2.14 -10.43
N GLY A 402 8.07 3.41 -10.78
CA GLY A 402 7.47 3.79 -12.06
C GLY A 402 8.36 3.44 -13.26
N MET A 403 9.65 3.78 -13.19
CA MET A 403 10.65 3.48 -14.22
C MET A 403 10.76 1.98 -14.50
N ALA A 404 10.78 1.16 -13.44
CA ALA A 404 10.94 -0.29 -13.50
C ALA A 404 9.87 -1.01 -14.35
N GLN A 405 8.73 -0.36 -14.64
CA GLN A 405 7.71 -0.88 -15.55
C GLN A 405 8.21 -1.06 -17.00
N VAL A 406 9.23 -0.28 -17.42
CA VAL A 406 9.80 -0.34 -18.78
C VAL A 406 11.32 -0.55 -18.76
N VAL A 407 12.02 0.08 -17.82
CA VAL A 407 13.47 -0.06 -17.64
C VAL A 407 13.80 -0.16 -16.16
N MET A 408 14.39 -1.29 -15.77
CA MET A 408 15.03 -1.40 -14.45
C MET A 408 16.43 -0.79 -14.55
N PRO A 409 16.76 0.26 -13.77
CA PRO A 409 18.14 0.70 -13.66
C PRO A 409 18.94 -0.42 -13.00
N ASP A 410 20.04 -0.84 -13.63
CA ASP A 410 20.96 -1.82 -13.05
C ASP A 410 21.91 -1.19 -12.02
N MET A 411 21.97 0.14 -11.98
CA MET A 411 22.70 0.91 -10.96
C MET A 411 21.88 2.11 -10.46
N VAL A 412 21.80 2.26 -9.13
CA VAL A 412 21.18 3.41 -8.46
C VAL A 412 22.29 4.14 -7.71
N LEU A 413 22.71 5.28 -8.26
CA LEU A 413 23.84 6.04 -7.75
C LEU A 413 23.44 7.07 -6.69
N ARG A 414 24.40 7.50 -5.87
CA ARG A 414 24.23 8.54 -4.84
C ARG A 414 24.80 9.88 -5.30
N ALA A 415 23.97 10.92 -5.26
CA ALA A 415 24.39 12.28 -5.60
C ALA A 415 25.54 12.78 -4.70
N GLU A 416 25.58 12.35 -3.43
CA GLU A 416 26.62 12.72 -2.47
C GLU A 416 28.00 12.12 -2.81
N ARG A 417 28.02 11.07 -3.66
CA ARG A 417 29.21 10.35 -4.10
C ARG A 417 29.30 10.28 -5.61
N LEU A 418 28.71 11.27 -6.29
CA LEU A 418 28.44 11.20 -7.73
C LEU A 418 29.71 10.98 -8.57
N GLY A 419 30.79 11.71 -8.27
CA GLY A 419 32.07 11.57 -8.99
C GLY A 419 32.64 10.14 -8.95
N PRO A 420 32.94 9.58 -7.76
CA PRO A 420 33.41 8.21 -7.63
C PRO A 420 32.45 7.15 -8.22
N GLU A 421 31.15 7.35 -8.10
CA GLU A 421 30.16 6.40 -8.59
C GLU A 421 30.02 6.41 -10.12
N LEU A 422 30.08 7.59 -10.74
CA LEU A 422 30.18 7.73 -12.20
C LEU A 422 31.50 7.17 -12.72
N ALA A 423 32.59 7.32 -11.97
CA ALA A 423 33.86 6.72 -12.34
C ALA A 423 33.82 5.19 -12.35
N PHE A 424 33.16 4.59 -11.36
CA PHE A 424 32.92 3.14 -11.33
C PHE A 424 32.03 2.69 -12.50
N LEU A 425 30.99 3.46 -12.84
CA LEU A 425 30.13 3.18 -14.00
C LEU A 425 30.92 3.22 -15.33
N ALA A 426 31.75 4.24 -15.54
CA ALA A 426 32.58 4.38 -16.74
C ALA A 426 33.58 3.23 -16.88
N ALA A 427 34.26 2.86 -15.78
CA ALA A 427 35.15 1.70 -15.75
C ALA A 427 34.40 0.39 -16.11
N GLY A 428 33.15 0.25 -15.68
CA GLY A 428 32.28 -0.89 -15.99
C GLY A 428 31.94 -1.07 -17.48
N ILE A 429 32.12 -0.02 -18.29
CA ILE A 429 31.99 -0.08 -19.76
C ILE A 429 33.34 0.08 -20.49
N GLY A 430 34.45 0.07 -19.75
CA GLY A 430 35.81 0.15 -20.31
C GLY A 430 36.25 1.55 -20.74
N LEU A 431 35.62 2.61 -20.23
CA LEU A 431 35.97 4.00 -20.55
C LEU A 431 36.54 4.76 -19.35
N PRO A 432 37.46 5.73 -19.58
CA PRO A 432 37.90 6.64 -18.54
C PRO A 432 36.77 7.60 -18.17
N ALA A 433 36.63 7.89 -16.88
CA ALA A 433 35.63 8.83 -16.40
C ALA A 433 36.10 10.28 -16.61
N PRO A 434 35.30 11.14 -17.27
CA PRO A 434 35.60 12.57 -17.31
C PRO A 434 35.38 13.21 -15.94
N GLU A 435 35.96 14.40 -15.75
CA GLU A 435 35.76 15.20 -14.55
C GLU A 435 34.29 15.64 -14.42
N LEU A 436 33.75 15.57 -13.21
CA LEU A 436 32.39 16.00 -12.92
C LEU A 436 32.36 17.52 -12.70
N ALA A 437 31.49 18.21 -13.43
CA ALA A 437 31.29 19.64 -13.26
C ALA A 437 30.78 19.97 -11.85
N GLN A 438 31.16 21.15 -11.33
CA GLN A 438 30.63 21.64 -10.05
C GLN A 438 29.13 21.90 -10.14
N ALA A 439 28.43 21.66 -9.04
CA ALA A 439 27.01 21.94 -8.91
C ALA A 439 26.78 23.45 -8.76
N ASP A 440 25.77 23.98 -9.45
CA ASP A 440 25.24 25.30 -9.12
C ASP A 440 24.59 25.28 -7.73
N PRO A 441 24.68 26.37 -6.95
CA PRO A 441 24.03 26.45 -5.64
C PRO A 441 22.50 26.39 -5.77
N ASP A 442 21.87 25.64 -4.86
CA ASP A 442 20.42 25.43 -4.80
C ASP A 442 19.70 26.68 -4.23
N GLY A 443 19.68 27.78 -5.00
CA GLY A 443 18.97 29.02 -4.66
C GLY A 443 19.76 30.04 -3.82
N PRO A 444 19.10 31.09 -3.32
CA PRO A 444 19.76 32.26 -2.73
C PRO A 444 20.36 32.01 -1.34
N VAL A 445 19.88 30.99 -0.62
CA VAL A 445 20.36 30.63 0.72
C VAL A 445 20.73 29.14 0.73
N PRO A 446 22.00 28.79 1.01
CA PRO A 446 22.46 27.41 1.14
C PRO A 446 21.67 26.63 2.19
N LEU A 447 21.44 25.33 1.95
CA LEU A 447 20.79 24.46 2.93
C LEU A 447 21.57 24.38 4.25
N ALA A 448 22.91 24.46 4.19
CA ALA A 448 23.79 24.43 5.36
C ALA A 448 23.50 25.57 6.35
N ASP A 449 23.06 26.73 5.85
CA ASP A 449 22.84 27.93 6.66
C ASP A 449 21.48 27.91 7.41
N ILE A 450 20.57 27.02 7.00
CA ILE A 450 19.22 26.90 7.56
C ILE A 450 18.96 25.56 8.23
N TYR A 451 19.90 24.62 8.15
CA TYR A 451 19.72 23.26 8.63
C TYR A 451 19.76 23.19 10.15
N ASP A 452 18.77 22.49 10.71
CA ASP A 452 18.71 22.12 12.12
C ASP A 452 17.85 20.86 12.31
N GLN A 453 17.69 20.46 13.57
CA GLN A 453 16.93 19.27 13.95
C GLN A 453 15.44 19.37 13.56
N GLU A 454 14.86 20.57 13.52
CA GLU A 454 13.45 20.76 13.17
C GLU A 454 13.23 20.57 11.67
N ILE A 455 14.14 21.10 10.84
CA ILE A 455 14.17 20.88 9.39
C ILE A 455 14.38 19.40 9.06
N GLU A 456 15.34 18.73 9.71
CA GLU A 456 15.61 17.30 9.51
C GLU A 456 14.40 16.44 9.91
N ALA A 457 13.76 16.75 11.04
CA ALA A 457 12.56 16.06 11.48
C ALA A 457 11.41 16.24 10.48
N ALA A 458 11.17 17.46 9.99
CA ALA A 458 10.13 17.73 9.01
C ALA A 458 10.38 17.01 7.67
N ALA A 459 11.63 16.92 7.23
CA ALA A 459 11.99 16.16 6.03
C ALA A 459 11.82 14.65 6.19
N ARG A 460 12.19 14.10 7.36
CA ARG A 460 11.95 12.69 7.69
C ARG A 460 10.46 12.35 7.71
N ASP A 461 9.66 13.23 8.28
CA ASP A 461 8.21 13.10 8.31
C ASP A 461 7.60 13.09 6.89
N ALA A 462 8.08 13.96 6.00
CA ALA A 462 7.58 14.04 4.63
C ALA A 462 8.09 12.90 3.73
N TYR A 463 9.31 12.42 3.95
CA TYR A 463 10.01 11.49 3.05
C TYR A 463 10.45 10.18 3.72
N GLN A 464 9.75 9.74 4.77
CA GLN A 464 10.10 8.53 5.54
C GLN A 464 10.44 7.33 4.64
N ARG A 465 9.66 7.15 3.55
CA ARG A 465 9.87 6.08 2.58
C ARG A 465 11.21 6.17 1.86
N ASP A 466 11.64 7.35 1.44
CA ASP A 466 12.95 7.51 0.78
C ASP A 466 14.10 7.37 1.77
N TYR A 467 13.93 7.86 3.00
CA TYR A 467 14.92 7.63 4.07
C TYR A 467 15.12 6.13 4.32
N LEU A 468 14.03 5.36 4.41
CA LEU A 468 14.06 3.93 4.62
C LEU A 468 14.59 3.17 3.38
N ALA A 469 13.98 3.39 2.21
CA ALA A 469 14.28 2.64 0.99
C ALA A 469 15.73 2.81 0.54
N PHE A 470 16.31 3.99 0.80
CA PHE A 470 17.69 4.29 0.43
C PHE A 470 18.62 4.39 1.64
N GLY A 471 18.19 4.03 2.85
CA GLY A 471 19.04 3.99 4.04
C GLY A 471 19.71 5.34 4.40
N TYR A 472 19.05 6.47 4.12
CA TYR A 472 19.61 7.79 4.44
C TYR A 472 19.60 8.04 5.97
N ARG A 473 20.71 8.60 6.46
CA ARG A 473 20.83 9.14 7.82
C ARG A 473 20.51 10.63 7.82
N ALA A 474 20.70 11.31 8.95
CA ALA A 474 20.54 12.76 8.99
C ALA A 474 21.53 13.42 8.01
N TRP A 475 21.12 14.52 7.38
CA TRP A 475 21.99 15.24 6.47
C TRP A 475 23.21 15.78 7.23
N CYS A 476 24.40 15.65 6.62
CA CYS A 476 25.68 15.88 7.29
C CYS A 476 26.52 17.02 6.70
N GLY A 477 25.93 17.86 5.84
CA GLY A 477 26.64 18.91 5.11
C GLY A 477 27.18 18.44 3.78
#